data_AF-A0A0N5B7D3-F1
#
_entry.id   AF-A0A0N5B7D3-F1
#
_cell.length_a   1.000
_cell.length_b   1.000
_cell.length_c   1.000
_cell.angle_alpha   90.00
_cell.angle_beta   90.00
_cell.angle_gamma   90.00
#
_symmetry.space_group_name_H-M   'P 1'
#
loop_
_entity.id
_entity.type
_entity.pdbx_description
1 polymer ?
#
loop_
_entity_poly.entity_id
_entity_poly.type
_entity_poly.pdbx_seq_one_letter_code
_entity_poly.pdbx_strand_id
1 'polypeptide(L)'
;MERFIIFFILLIYLVKNSIGNVVCYQCYANSTISGTTCSIDKVCISSYCIGVLYPNMTWHMDCGPEDGEPPSESCTLDSDTKIVSCYCENNFCNSIDKILPALSDASGVTGNASVILPHRNLTCLECGQVLTKDGVNHTIPCTAESTCLGVQCLTSKRLIFFFNL
;
A
#
# COMPACT_ATOMS: atom_id res chain seq x y z
N MET A 1 40.60 -6.14 22.39
CA MET A 1 39.23 -5.68 22.71
C MET A 1 38.82 -4.48 21.87
N GLU A 2 39.64 -3.43 21.72
CA GLU A 2 39.27 -2.23 20.94
C GLU A 2 38.86 -2.49 19.48
N ARG A 3 39.52 -3.41 18.77
CA ARG A 3 39.16 -3.79 17.39
C ARG A 3 37.77 -4.43 17.26
N PHE A 4 37.30 -5.13 18.29
CA PHE A 4 35.95 -5.72 18.30
C PHE A 4 34.86 -4.67 18.55
N ILE A 5 35.16 -3.64 19.34
CA ILE A 5 34.24 -2.54 19.63
C ILE A 5 34.01 -1.69 18.37
N ILE A 6 35.07 -1.39 17.62
CA ILE A 6 34.98 -0.65 16.34
C ILE A 6 34.13 -1.41 15.33
N PHE A 7 34.29 -2.74 15.25
CA PHE A 7 33.51 -3.59 14.34
C PHE A 7 32.02 -3.63 14.73
N PHE A 8 31.71 -3.69 16.03
CA PHE A 8 30.33 -3.62 16.53
C PHE A 8 29.67 -2.26 16.25
N ILE A 9 30.41 -1.15 16.42
CA ILE A 9 29.89 0.20 16.14
C ILE A 9 29.61 0.37 14.64
N LEU A 10 30.50 -0.13 13.77
CA LEU A 10 30.30 -0.14 12.32
C LEU A 10 29.10 -1.01 11.90
N LEU A 11 28.90 -2.18 12.54
CA LEU A 11 27.72 -3.02 12.29
C LEU A 11 26.42 -2.31 12.68
N ILE A 12 26.37 -1.67 13.84
CA ILE A 12 25.18 -0.91 14.30
C ILE A 12 24.89 0.27 13.36
N TYR A 13 25.92 0.93 12.82
CA TYR A 13 25.76 1.99 11.82
C TYR A 13 25.23 1.47 10.48
N LEU A 14 25.63 0.26 10.06
CA LEU A 14 25.15 -0.36 8.82
C LEU A 14 23.70 -0.85 8.93
N VAL A 15 23.24 -1.27 10.10
CA VAL A 15 21.84 -1.73 10.30
C VAL A 15 20.85 -0.56 10.26
N LYS A 16 21.26 0.66 10.63
CA LYS A 16 20.36 1.83 10.68
C LYS A 16 19.90 2.37 9.32
N ASN A 17 20.47 1.91 8.20
CA ASN A 17 20.14 2.41 6.87
C ASN A 17 19.29 1.47 6.01
N SER A 18 18.67 0.45 6.61
CA SER A 18 17.65 -0.35 5.94
C SER A 18 16.29 0.36 6.05
N ILE A 19 16.15 1.53 5.42
CA ILE A 19 14.81 2.04 5.11
C ILE A 19 14.25 1.08 4.07
N GLY A 20 13.32 0.22 4.49
CA GLY A 20 12.71 -0.77 3.62
C GLY A 20 11.89 -0.07 2.56
N ASN A 21 12.33 -0.14 1.31
CA ASN A 21 11.57 0.37 0.18
C ASN A 21 10.41 -0.59 -0.12
N VAL A 22 9.18 -0.09 -0.03
CA VAL A 22 7.95 -0.82 -0.34
C VAL A 22 7.31 -0.28 -1.62
N VAL A 23 6.64 -1.16 -2.35
CA VAL A 23 5.87 -0.80 -3.54
C VAL A 23 4.43 -0.47 -3.15
N CYS A 24 3.93 0.70 -3.52
CA CYS A 24 2.59 1.16 -3.18
C CYS A 24 1.77 1.44 -4.43
N TYR A 25 0.45 1.26 -4.35
CA TYR A 25 -0.48 1.69 -5.39
C TYR A 25 -0.67 3.20 -5.41
N GLN A 26 -0.82 3.76 -6.61
CA GLN A 26 -1.25 5.14 -6.87
C GLN A 26 -2.58 5.14 -7.61
N CYS A 27 -3.66 5.43 -6.89
CA CYS A 27 -5.02 5.41 -7.43
C CYS A 27 -5.94 6.30 -6.61
N TYR A 28 -7.05 6.72 -7.21
CA TYR A 28 -8.01 7.60 -6.57
C TYR A 28 -9.45 7.28 -6.98
N ALA A 29 -10.40 7.74 -6.19
CA ALA A 29 -11.81 7.58 -6.46
C ALA A 29 -12.61 8.81 -6.04
N ASN A 30 -13.65 9.09 -6.83
CA ASN A 30 -14.57 10.18 -6.56
C ASN A 30 -15.71 9.78 -5.61
N SER A 31 -15.77 8.51 -5.21
CA SER A 31 -16.66 8.05 -4.13
C SER A 31 -16.15 6.73 -3.55
N THR A 32 -16.75 6.31 -2.44
CA THR A 32 -16.54 4.96 -1.90
C THR A 32 -17.11 3.88 -2.82
N ILE A 33 -18.08 4.17 -3.68
CA ILE A 33 -18.72 3.16 -4.54
C ILE A 33 -18.21 3.16 -5.99
N SER A 34 -17.46 4.17 -6.39
CA SER A 34 -16.97 4.36 -7.76
C SER A 34 -15.60 5.01 -7.76
N GLY A 35 -14.61 4.34 -8.35
CA GLY A 35 -13.23 4.80 -8.37
C GLY A 35 -12.44 4.34 -9.56
N THR A 36 -11.24 4.90 -9.73
CA THR A 36 -10.27 4.34 -10.66
C THR A 36 -9.64 3.10 -10.03
N THR A 37 -9.54 2.04 -10.83
CA THR A 37 -8.89 0.80 -10.41
C THR A 37 -7.41 1.07 -10.12
N CYS A 38 -6.94 0.63 -8.94
CA CYS A 38 -5.51 0.59 -8.66
C CYS A 38 -4.84 -0.40 -9.61
N SER A 39 -3.93 0.11 -10.45
CA SER A 39 -3.19 -0.67 -11.43
C SER A 39 -1.72 -0.66 -11.05
N ILE A 40 -1.04 -1.78 -11.30
CA ILE A 40 0.40 -1.88 -11.09
C ILE A 40 1.20 -0.96 -12.04
N ASP A 41 0.58 -0.48 -13.12
CA ASP A 41 1.19 0.52 -14.02
C ASP A 41 1.28 1.90 -13.35
N LYS A 42 0.57 2.07 -12.24
CA LYS A 42 0.56 3.26 -11.40
C LYS A 42 0.93 2.86 -9.98
N VAL A 43 2.22 2.59 -9.81
CA VAL A 43 2.85 2.31 -8.51
C VAL A 43 4.02 3.24 -8.30
N CYS A 44 4.38 3.40 -7.03
CA CYS A 44 5.51 4.17 -6.58
C CYS A 44 6.26 3.38 -5.49
N ILE A 45 7.44 3.86 -5.11
CA ILE A 45 8.26 3.27 -4.05
C ILE A 45 8.53 4.30 -2.99
N SER A 46 8.36 3.89 -1.73
CA SER A 46 8.67 4.73 -0.58
C SER A 46 8.96 3.87 0.65
N SER A 47 9.23 4.48 1.79
CA SER A 47 9.36 3.82 3.09
C SER A 47 8.03 3.28 3.62
N TYR A 48 6.90 3.84 3.17
CA TYR A 48 5.55 3.40 3.52
C TYR A 48 4.53 3.77 2.44
N CYS A 49 3.36 3.14 2.51
CA CYS A 49 2.21 3.47 1.69
C CYS A 49 1.17 4.26 2.49
N ILE A 50 0.42 5.11 1.80
CA ILE A 50 -0.66 5.93 2.36
C ILE A 50 -1.99 5.52 1.72
N GLY A 51 -3.04 5.48 2.52
CA GLY A 51 -4.42 5.58 2.08
C GLY A 51 -5.13 6.72 2.79
N VAL A 52 -5.92 7.51 2.07
CA VAL A 52 -6.64 8.66 2.62
C VAL A 52 -8.10 8.61 2.22
N LEU A 53 -8.98 8.85 3.19
CA LEU A 53 -10.42 9.01 3.00
C LEU A 53 -10.84 10.41 3.42
N TYR A 54 -11.50 11.12 2.51
CA TYR A 54 -12.02 12.46 2.74
C TYR A 54 -13.49 12.42 3.21
N PRO A 55 -13.98 13.49 3.88
CA PRO A 55 -15.36 13.56 4.38
C PRO A 55 -16.44 13.47 3.29
N ASN A 56 -16.09 13.85 2.06
CA ASN A 56 -16.96 13.75 0.88
C ASN A 56 -17.00 12.33 0.27
N MET A 57 -16.46 11.32 0.97
CA MET A 57 -16.35 9.93 0.53
C MET A 57 -15.41 9.71 -0.67
N THR A 58 -14.62 10.70 -1.06
CA THR A 58 -13.50 10.49 -2.00
C THR A 58 -12.32 9.86 -1.27
N TRP A 59 -11.53 9.06 -1.98
CA TRP A 59 -10.35 8.43 -1.41
C TRP A 59 -9.19 8.38 -2.41
N HIS A 60 -7.97 8.28 -1.91
CA HIS A 60 -6.80 8.00 -2.73
C HIS A 60 -5.79 7.14 -1.98
N MET A 61 -4.95 6.46 -2.75
CA MET A 61 -3.81 5.69 -2.31
C MET A 61 -2.56 6.27 -2.95
N ASP A 62 -1.48 6.40 -2.18
CA ASP A 62 -0.21 6.92 -2.67
C ASP A 62 0.97 6.38 -1.86
N CYS A 63 2.18 6.79 -2.23
CA CYS A 63 3.38 6.61 -1.44
C CYS A 63 3.53 7.67 -0.35
N GLY A 64 4.22 7.30 0.72
CA GLY A 64 4.77 8.27 1.67
C GLY A 64 5.75 9.24 1.00
N PRO A 65 5.87 10.49 1.47
CA PRO A 65 6.95 11.39 1.08
C PRO A 65 8.34 10.75 1.28
N GLU A 66 9.26 11.00 0.34
CA GLU A 66 10.60 10.38 0.30
C GLU A 66 11.42 10.62 1.58
N ASP A 67 11.24 11.78 2.23
CA ASP A 67 11.98 12.18 3.44
C ASP A 67 11.19 11.94 4.75
N GLY A 68 10.03 11.26 4.67
CA GLY A 68 9.22 10.98 5.83
C GLY A 68 9.70 9.74 6.58
N GLU A 69 9.91 9.86 7.90
CA GLU A 69 9.91 8.65 8.74
C GLU A 69 8.54 7.97 8.60
N PRO A 70 8.51 6.64 8.40
CA PRO A 70 7.26 5.94 8.31
C PRO A 70 6.52 6.09 9.66
N PRO A 71 5.29 6.61 9.66
CA PRO A 71 4.49 6.61 10.86
C PRO A 71 4.16 5.16 11.22
N SER A 72 3.97 4.88 12.52
CA SER A 72 3.52 3.55 12.96
C SER A 72 2.27 3.13 12.18
N GLU A 73 2.25 1.89 11.68
CA GLU A 73 1.11 1.31 10.96
C GLU A 73 -0.19 1.54 11.76
N SER A 74 -1.01 2.46 11.27
CA SER A 74 -2.19 2.95 11.97
C SER A 74 -3.07 3.76 11.04
N CYS A 75 -4.33 3.92 11.43
CA CYS A 75 -5.29 4.81 10.80
C CYS A 75 -5.70 5.88 11.81
N THR A 76 -5.63 7.15 11.42
CA THR A 76 -5.96 8.28 12.29
C THR A 76 -7.00 9.17 11.64
N LEU A 77 -7.99 9.57 12.43
CA LEU A 77 -8.99 10.58 12.06
C LEU A 77 -8.52 11.94 12.55
N ASP A 78 -8.36 12.89 11.64
CA ASP A 78 -8.09 14.28 11.97
C ASP A 78 -9.38 14.94 12.51
N SER A 79 -9.30 15.50 13.73
CA SER A 79 -10.48 16.03 14.43
C SER A 79 -11.09 17.25 13.75
N ASP A 80 -10.29 18.01 13.01
CA ASP A 80 -10.66 19.32 12.47
C ASP A 80 -11.18 19.18 11.04
N THR A 81 -10.44 18.46 10.21
CA THR A 81 -10.74 18.23 8.79
C THR A 81 -11.64 17.02 8.56
N LYS A 82 -11.76 16.12 9.55
CA LYS A 82 -12.44 14.82 9.43
C LYS A 82 -11.84 13.90 8.35
N ILE A 83 -10.59 14.15 7.95
CA ILE A 83 -9.85 13.28 7.04
C ILE A 83 -9.33 12.07 7.82
N VAL A 84 -9.42 10.89 7.22
CA VAL A 84 -8.79 9.68 7.75
C VAL A 84 -7.58 9.33 6.91
N SER A 85 -6.44 9.11 7.56
CA SER A 85 -5.21 8.67 6.92
C SER A 85 -4.74 7.36 7.54
N CYS A 86 -4.45 6.38 6.69
CA CYS A 86 -3.88 5.09 7.05
C CYS A 86 -2.48 4.93 6.45
N TYR A 87 -1.58 4.30 7.20
CA TYR A 87 -0.19 4.09 6.83
C TYR A 87 0.20 2.62 7.02
N CYS A 88 1.04 2.08 6.14
CA CYS A 88 1.51 0.70 6.24
C CYS A 88 2.86 0.49 5.52
N GLU A 89 3.63 -0.50 5.95
CA GLU A 89 5.04 -0.71 5.55
C GLU A 89 5.27 -2.03 4.80
N ASN A 90 4.24 -2.55 4.12
CA ASN A 90 4.33 -3.78 3.32
C ASN A 90 4.04 -3.50 1.85
N ASN A 91 4.62 -4.32 0.95
CA ASN A 91 4.31 -4.20 -0.49
C ASN A 91 2.81 -4.33 -0.74
N PHE A 92 2.26 -3.37 -1.48
CA PHE A 92 0.84 -3.28 -1.84
C PHE A 92 -0.10 -3.32 -0.63
N CYS A 93 0.36 -2.91 0.55
CA CYS A 93 -0.47 -2.86 1.74
C CYS A 93 -1.64 -1.87 1.60
N ASN A 94 -1.46 -0.83 0.79
CA ASN A 94 -2.51 0.12 0.41
C ASN A 94 -3.41 -0.37 -0.75
N SER A 95 -3.42 -1.68 -1.05
CA SER A 95 -4.43 -2.25 -1.94
C SER A 95 -5.83 -2.00 -1.38
N ILE A 96 -6.77 -1.71 -2.30
CA ILE A 96 -8.17 -1.42 -2.01
C ILE A 96 -8.79 -2.38 -0.99
N ASP A 97 -8.58 -3.69 -1.15
CA ASP A 97 -9.21 -4.71 -0.30
C ASP A 97 -8.65 -4.72 1.13
N LYS A 98 -7.40 -4.27 1.31
CA LYS A 98 -6.71 -4.25 2.61
C LYS A 98 -7.00 -2.95 3.38
N ILE A 99 -6.92 -1.80 2.71
CA ILE A 99 -6.87 -0.50 3.40
C ILE A 99 -8.23 0.20 3.50
N LEU A 100 -9.19 -0.06 2.59
CA LEU A 100 -10.52 0.56 2.68
C LEU A 100 -11.32 0.15 3.93
N PRO A 101 -11.30 -1.13 4.38
CA PRO A 101 -11.91 -1.49 5.66
C PRO A 101 -11.34 -0.67 6.82
N ALA A 102 -10.00 -0.54 6.88
CA ALA A 102 -9.32 0.20 7.93
C ALA A 102 -9.65 1.71 7.90
N LEU A 103 -9.75 2.30 6.70
CA LEU A 103 -10.21 3.69 6.52
C LEU A 103 -11.67 3.87 6.99
N SER A 104 -12.56 2.94 6.66
CA SER A 104 -13.96 2.98 7.09
C SER A 104 -14.09 2.89 8.61
N ASP A 105 -13.38 1.94 9.23
CA ASP A 105 -13.42 1.74 10.68
C ASP A 105 -12.92 2.99 11.42
N ALA A 106 -11.80 3.57 10.98
CA ALA A 106 -11.23 4.76 11.60
C ALA A 106 -12.08 6.03 11.39
N SER A 107 -12.87 6.10 10.31
CA SER A 107 -13.83 7.19 10.09
C SER A 107 -15.04 7.14 11.02
N GLY A 108 -15.23 6.02 11.74
CA GLY A 108 -16.45 5.77 12.54
C GLY A 108 -17.69 5.49 11.69
N VAL A 109 -17.53 5.32 10.36
CA VAL A 109 -18.61 4.91 9.47
C VAL A 109 -18.88 3.43 9.70
N THR A 110 -19.73 3.15 10.68
CA THR A 110 -20.19 1.80 11.02
C THR A 110 -21.43 1.46 10.18
N GLY A 111 -21.27 0.52 9.26
CA GLY A 111 -22.34 -0.01 8.42
C GLY A 111 -22.39 0.60 7.01
N ASN A 112 -22.38 -0.28 6.00
CA ASN A 112 -22.68 -0.03 4.59
C ASN A 112 -21.94 1.10 3.84
N ALA A 113 -20.95 1.78 4.41
CA ALA A 113 -19.82 2.29 3.62
C ALA A 113 -18.85 1.15 3.27
N SER A 114 -19.39 -0.04 2.99
CA SER A 114 -18.70 -0.95 2.10
C SER A 114 -18.56 -0.16 0.81
N VAL A 115 -17.32 0.22 0.50
CA VAL A 115 -16.96 0.49 -0.88
C VAL A 115 -17.51 -0.70 -1.65
N ILE A 116 -18.57 -0.50 -2.45
CA ILE A 116 -19.20 -1.59 -3.20
C ILE A 116 -18.21 -1.91 -4.30
N LEU A 117 -17.19 -2.67 -3.91
CA LEU A 117 -16.26 -3.25 -4.84
C LEU A 117 -17.07 -4.29 -5.61
N PRO A 118 -16.97 -4.31 -6.95
CA PRO A 118 -17.64 -5.32 -7.75
C PRO A 118 -17.28 -6.70 -7.18
N HIS A 119 -18.27 -7.57 -6.98
CA HIS A 119 -18.12 -8.85 -6.24
C HIS A 119 -16.80 -9.57 -6.56
N ARG A 120 -15.91 -9.71 -5.58
CA ARG A 120 -14.53 -10.25 -5.75
C ARG A 120 -14.40 -11.60 -5.05
N ASN A 121 -14.55 -12.71 -5.77
CA ASN A 121 -14.57 -14.05 -5.17
C ASN A 121 -13.32 -14.89 -5.40
N LEU A 122 -12.34 -14.37 -6.16
CA LEU A 122 -11.06 -15.01 -6.39
C LEU A 122 -9.98 -14.29 -5.60
N THR A 123 -9.15 -15.09 -4.94
CA THR A 123 -7.89 -14.65 -4.34
C THR A 123 -6.77 -14.89 -5.36
N CYS A 124 -6.05 -13.83 -5.71
CA CYS A 124 -4.93 -13.87 -6.64
C CYS A 124 -3.62 -13.55 -5.90
N LEU A 125 -2.50 -14.01 -6.45
CA LEU A 125 -1.18 -13.60 -5.98
C LEU A 125 -0.79 -12.26 -6.62
N GLU A 126 -0.27 -11.36 -5.82
CA GLU A 126 0.16 -10.02 -6.18
C GLU A 126 1.68 -9.94 -6.06
N CYS A 127 2.35 -10.56 -7.03
CA CYS A 127 3.79 -10.80 -6.99
C CYS A 127 4.42 -10.77 -8.40
N GLY A 128 5.73 -10.57 -8.44
CA GLY A 128 6.51 -10.51 -9.68
C GLY A 128 7.48 -9.34 -9.72
N GLN A 129 7.82 -8.89 -10.93
CA GLN A 129 8.75 -7.81 -11.19
C GLN A 129 8.00 -6.52 -11.51
N VAL A 130 8.14 -5.54 -10.62
CA VAL A 130 7.62 -4.19 -10.78
C VAL A 130 8.74 -3.30 -11.31
N LEU A 131 8.55 -2.76 -12.50
CA LEU A 131 9.43 -1.72 -13.05
C LEU A 131 8.82 -0.36 -12.72
N THR A 132 9.48 0.44 -11.90
CA THR A 132 9.01 1.79 -11.61
C THR A 132 9.30 2.75 -12.75
N LYS A 133 8.67 3.93 -12.69
CA LYS A 133 8.89 5.01 -13.67
C LYS A 133 10.37 5.44 -13.73
N ASP A 134 11.10 5.28 -12.63
CA ASP A 134 12.53 5.60 -12.53
C ASP A 134 13.45 4.47 -13.04
N GLY A 135 12.86 3.39 -13.56
CA GLY A 135 13.58 2.28 -14.19
C GLY A 135 14.17 1.26 -13.21
N VAL A 136 13.85 1.36 -11.91
CA VAL A 136 14.29 0.40 -10.90
C VAL A 136 13.35 -0.82 -10.90
N ASN A 137 13.93 -2.01 -10.86
CA ASN A 137 13.17 -3.26 -10.86
C ASN A 137 13.06 -3.82 -9.43
N HIS A 138 11.84 -3.94 -8.93
CA HIS A 138 11.53 -4.49 -7.62
C HIS A 138 10.91 -5.87 -7.77
N THR A 139 11.50 -6.87 -7.11
CA THR A 139 10.96 -8.24 -7.13
C THR A 139 10.16 -8.47 -5.87
N ILE A 140 8.87 -8.78 -6.04
CA ILE A 140 7.93 -9.06 -4.96
C ILE A 140 7.69 -10.58 -4.94
N PRO A 141 7.98 -11.25 -3.81
CA PRO A 141 7.86 -12.70 -3.73
C PRO A 141 6.38 -13.14 -3.76
N CYS A 142 6.14 -14.27 -4.42
CA CYS A 142 4.83 -14.91 -4.47
C CYS A 142 4.57 -15.72 -3.20
N THR A 143 4.11 -15.06 -2.14
CA THR A 143 3.75 -15.67 -0.86
C THR A 143 2.25 -15.56 -0.61
N ALA A 144 1.74 -16.28 0.39
CA ALA A 144 0.33 -16.18 0.80
C ALA A 144 -0.06 -14.78 1.31
N GLU A 145 0.92 -13.99 1.75
CA GLU A 145 0.74 -12.61 2.23
C GLU A 145 0.62 -11.62 1.06
N SER A 146 1.24 -11.94 -0.08
CA SER A 146 1.15 -11.19 -1.32
C SER A 146 -0.11 -11.59 -2.10
N THR A 147 -1.29 -11.35 -1.53
CA THR A 147 -2.57 -11.65 -2.17
C THR A 147 -3.46 -10.43 -2.33
N CYS A 148 -4.34 -10.49 -3.33
CA CYS A 148 -5.40 -9.53 -3.59
C CYS A 148 -6.71 -10.25 -3.95
N LEU A 149 -7.85 -9.54 -3.89
CA LEU A 149 -9.15 -10.09 -4.27
C LEU A 149 -9.60 -9.53 -5.63
N GLY A 150 -10.32 -10.35 -6.39
CA GLY A 150 -11.11 -9.89 -7.52
C GLY A 150 -11.93 -10.99 -8.22
N VAL A 151 -12.44 -10.74 -9.43
CA VAL A 151 -13.17 -11.66 -10.33
C VAL A 151 -12.37 -12.51 -11.36
N GLN A 152 -11.09 -12.21 -11.66
CA GLN A 152 -10.16 -12.95 -12.52
C GLN A 152 -8.67 -12.74 -12.15
N CYS A 153 -7.85 -13.78 -12.11
CA CYS A 153 -6.40 -13.63 -12.02
C CYS A 153 -5.77 -13.63 -13.41
N LEU A 154 -5.04 -12.59 -13.76
CA LEU A 154 -4.29 -12.46 -15.00
C LEU A 154 -2.84 -12.82 -14.77
N THR A 155 -2.11 -13.22 -15.80
CA THR A 155 -0.67 -13.45 -15.72
C THR A 155 0.02 -12.70 -16.85
N SER A 156 0.92 -11.78 -16.54
CA SER A 156 1.90 -11.22 -17.47
C SER A 156 3.27 -11.76 -17.12
N LYS A 157 4.20 -11.72 -18.09
CA LYS A 157 5.63 -12.03 -17.88
C LYS A 157 6.31 -11.11 -16.86
N ARG A 158 5.60 -10.11 -16.32
CA ARG A 158 6.05 -9.19 -15.29
C ARG A 158 5.28 -9.31 -13.95
N LEU A 159 4.03 -9.79 -13.90
CA LEU A 159 3.21 -9.94 -12.66
C LEU A 159 1.96 -10.81 -12.87
N ILE A 160 1.27 -11.25 -11.81
CA ILE A 160 -0.09 -11.83 -11.88
C ILE A 160 -1.10 -10.72 -11.48
N PHE A 161 -2.10 -10.37 -12.31
CA PHE A 161 -2.91 -9.14 -12.22
C PHE A 161 -4.41 -9.36 -11.91
N PHE A 162 -5.07 -8.23 -11.65
CA PHE A 162 -6.50 -8.03 -11.70
C PHE A 162 -6.93 -6.98 -12.77
N PHE A 163 -8.10 -7.18 -13.39
CA PHE A 163 -8.84 -6.20 -14.23
C PHE A 163 -10.34 -6.39 -13.94
N ASN A 164 -11.14 -5.30 -13.87
CA ASN A 164 -12.51 -5.28 -14.42
C ASN A 164 -12.97 -3.85 -14.77
N LEU A 165 -13.81 -3.80 -15.81
CA LEU A 165 -14.49 -2.66 -16.43
C LEU A 165 -15.53 -2.02 -15.51
#